data_AF-C0B4W9-F1
#
_entry.id   AF-C0B4W9-F1
#
_cell.length_a   1.000
_cell.length_b   1.000
_cell.length_c   1.000
_cell.angle_alpha   90.00
_cell.angle_beta   90.00
_cell.angle_gamma   90.00
#
_symmetry.space_group_name_H-M   'P 1'
#
loop_
_entity.id
_entity.type
_entity.pdbx_description
1 polymer ?
#
loop_
_entity_poly.entity_id
_entity_poly.type
_entity_poly.pdbx_seq_one_letter_code
_entity_poly.pdbx_strand_id
1 'polypeptide(L)'
;MDCCATRLRITVHDAARVNDEIIKTTGSRGIVKKGQGVQIIYGPQVTVIKSKLEDYLETAPDEYYESAAVSEENSVEENTDTVNENNETQEKVVNTIVVSSPITGMAGDITTCPDEGFAGKMMGDGAVVTPEDAVICAPEDGEVLFVFETKHALGFQTESGLGMLLHIGIDTVSLNGEGFEVFVENGQKVKKGDPLMKIDIPFLTSHAPSLCSPVLCTELGENQKVRLLATGEVKAGDPLFAVDTVE
;
A
#
# COMPACT_ATOMS: atom_id res chain seq x y z
N MET A 1 -18.83 16.00 -0.38
CA MET A 1 -17.63 15.32 -0.92
C MET A 1 -16.54 15.38 0.13
N ASP A 2 -15.69 14.37 0.22
CA ASP A 2 -14.58 14.36 1.19
C ASP A 2 -13.32 13.73 0.59
N CYS A 3 -12.15 13.90 1.21
CA CYS A 3 -10.91 13.25 0.78
C CYS A 3 -10.07 12.80 1.97
N CYS A 4 -9.36 11.68 1.84
CA CYS A 4 -8.23 11.35 2.71
C CYS A 4 -6.90 11.76 2.04
N ALA A 5 -5.75 11.34 2.57
CA ALA A 5 -4.43 11.70 2.03
C ALA A 5 -4.23 11.30 0.55
N THR A 6 -4.93 10.27 0.06
CA THR A 6 -4.73 9.73 -1.29
C THR A 6 -6.00 9.47 -2.10
N ARG A 7 -7.19 9.57 -1.49
CA ARG A 7 -8.46 9.16 -2.12
C ARG A 7 -9.52 10.23 -2.00
N LEU A 8 -10.13 10.55 -3.13
CA LEU A 8 -11.31 11.40 -3.23
C LEU A 8 -12.53 10.51 -3.01
N ARG A 9 -13.41 10.89 -2.09
CA ARG A 9 -14.63 10.16 -1.74
C ARG A 9 -15.84 11.02 -2.14
N ILE A 10 -16.62 10.51 -3.08
CA ILE A 10 -17.78 11.19 -3.65
C ILE A 10 -18.98 10.28 -3.46
N THR A 11 -20.10 10.86 -3.03
CA THR A 11 -21.40 10.20 -3.13
C THR A 11 -22.09 10.77 -4.36
N VAL A 12 -22.43 9.90 -5.32
CA VAL A 12 -23.11 10.29 -6.57
C VAL A 12 -24.56 9.86 -6.53
N HIS A 13 -25.43 10.55 -7.29
CA HIS A 13 -26.83 10.18 -7.40
C HIS A 13 -27.02 8.82 -8.11
N ASP A 14 -26.25 8.59 -9.18
CA ASP A 14 -26.29 7.37 -9.99
C ASP A 14 -24.86 6.89 -10.29
N ALA A 15 -24.48 5.75 -9.72
CA ALA A 15 -23.15 5.17 -9.89
C ALA A 15 -22.94 4.50 -11.25
N ALA A 16 -24.01 4.13 -11.97
CA ALA A 16 -23.92 3.52 -13.30
C ALA A 16 -23.43 4.53 -14.35
N ARG A 17 -23.66 5.82 -14.11
CA ARG A 17 -23.22 6.92 -15.00
C ARG A 17 -21.77 7.35 -14.78
N VAL A 18 -21.10 6.77 -13.78
CA VAL A 18 -19.70 7.08 -13.48
C VAL A 18 -18.83 6.36 -14.49
N ASN A 19 -18.29 7.11 -15.45
CA ASN A 19 -17.45 6.56 -16.51
C ASN A 19 -16.02 6.34 -16.01
N ASP A 20 -15.65 5.07 -15.83
CA ASP A 20 -14.34 4.69 -15.30
C ASP A 20 -13.21 4.96 -16.29
N GLU A 21 -13.46 4.91 -17.59
CA GLU A 21 -12.45 5.18 -18.62
C GLU A 21 -12.05 6.65 -18.58
N ILE A 22 -13.03 7.56 -18.53
CA ILE A 22 -12.78 9.01 -18.42
C ILE A 22 -12.01 9.30 -17.13
N ILE A 23 -12.41 8.71 -16.00
CA ILE A 23 -11.73 8.92 -14.72
C ILE A 23 -10.31 8.33 -14.71
N LYS A 24 -10.04 7.24 -15.44
CA LYS A 24 -8.67 6.75 -15.62
C LYS A 24 -7.81 7.75 -16.41
N THR A 25 -8.37 8.43 -17.42
CA THR A 25 -7.61 9.42 -18.21
C THR A 25 -7.21 10.67 -17.43
N THR A 26 -7.86 10.98 -16.30
CA THR A 26 -7.50 12.13 -15.44
C THR A 26 -6.29 11.85 -14.55
N GLY A 27 -5.65 10.69 -14.68
CA GLY A 27 -4.51 10.27 -13.86
C GLY A 27 -4.92 9.61 -12.54
N SER A 28 -6.15 9.08 -12.45
CA SER A 28 -6.53 8.27 -11.31
C SER A 28 -5.79 6.92 -11.32
N ARG A 29 -5.32 6.52 -10.13
CA ARG A 29 -4.62 5.25 -9.88
C ARG A 29 -5.58 4.10 -9.60
N GLY A 30 -6.86 4.39 -9.38
CA GLY A 30 -7.87 3.38 -9.08
C GLY A 30 -9.23 3.99 -8.77
N ILE A 31 -10.29 3.20 -9.01
CA ILE A 31 -11.68 3.60 -8.78
C ILE A 31 -12.36 2.46 -8.03
N VAL A 32 -13.01 2.78 -6.91
CA VAL A 32 -13.78 1.83 -6.10
C VAL A 32 -15.22 2.32 -6.01
N LYS A 33 -16.18 1.48 -6.42
CA LYS A 33 -17.61 1.78 -6.37
C LYS A 33 -18.30 0.87 -5.35
N LYS A 34 -19.05 1.44 -4.41
CA LYS A 34 -19.89 0.71 -3.44
C LYS A 34 -21.23 1.44 -3.28
N GLY A 35 -22.27 0.93 -3.94
CA GLY A 35 -23.57 1.61 -4.02
C GLY A 35 -23.43 2.99 -4.67
N GLN A 36 -23.91 4.05 -4.01
CA GLN A 36 -23.74 5.44 -4.45
C GLN A 36 -22.38 6.05 -4.08
N GLY A 37 -21.55 5.34 -3.31
CA GLY A 37 -20.22 5.79 -2.93
C GLY A 37 -19.18 5.45 -3.99
N VAL A 38 -18.47 6.46 -4.48
CA VAL A 38 -17.35 6.34 -5.42
C VAL A 38 -16.10 6.86 -4.74
N GLN A 39 -15.05 6.07 -4.74
CA GLN A 39 -13.72 6.49 -4.28
C GLN A 39 -12.74 6.46 -5.44
N ILE A 40 -12.05 7.57 -5.66
CA ILE A 40 -11.06 7.70 -6.73
C ILE A 40 -9.70 7.96 -6.09
N ILE A 41 -8.70 7.16 -6.44
CA ILE A 41 -7.36 7.23 -5.87
C ILE A 41 -6.53 8.14 -6.76
N TYR A 42 -6.17 9.33 -6.28
CA TYR A 42 -5.31 10.27 -7.00
C TYR A 42 -3.94 10.46 -6.34
N GLY A 43 -3.71 9.85 -5.17
CA GLY A 43 -2.49 10.05 -4.40
C GLY A 43 -2.45 11.45 -3.76
N PRO A 44 -1.26 11.99 -3.47
CA PRO A 44 -1.09 13.18 -2.63
C PRO A 44 -1.72 14.47 -3.19
N GLN A 45 -2.11 14.47 -4.47
CA GLN A 45 -2.76 15.61 -5.12
C GLN A 45 -4.27 15.68 -4.86
N VAL A 46 -4.83 14.72 -4.14
CA VAL A 46 -6.27 14.61 -3.91
C VAL A 46 -6.90 15.85 -3.28
N THR A 47 -6.19 16.55 -2.39
CA THR A 47 -6.68 17.79 -1.76
C THR A 47 -6.86 18.91 -2.80
N VAL A 48 -5.94 19.01 -3.77
CA VAL A 48 -6.01 20.00 -4.86
C VAL A 48 -7.15 19.66 -5.83
N ILE A 49 -7.31 18.37 -6.14
CA ILE A 49 -8.37 17.88 -7.03
C ILE A 49 -9.74 18.11 -6.37
N LYS A 50 -9.87 17.85 -5.07
CA LYS A 50 -11.09 18.14 -4.29
C LYS A 50 -11.47 19.61 -4.42
N SER A 51 -10.55 20.54 -4.13
CA SER A 51 -10.82 21.98 -4.19
C SER A 51 -11.30 22.42 -5.58
N LYS A 52 -10.61 22.01 -6.65
CA LYS A 52 -11.01 22.36 -8.03
C LYS A 52 -12.37 21.79 -8.42
N LEU A 53 -12.69 20.60 -7.93
CA LEU A 53 -13.97 19.96 -8.20
C LEU A 53 -15.11 20.63 -7.41
N GLU A 54 -14.87 21.09 -6.18
CA GLU A 54 -15.83 21.90 -5.42
C GLU A 54 -16.12 23.22 -6.14
N ASP A 55 -15.10 23.94 -6.59
CA ASP A 55 -15.24 25.19 -7.35
C ASP A 55 -16.03 24.97 -8.66
N TYR A 56 -15.79 23.86 -9.35
CA TYR A 56 -16.52 23.51 -10.56
C TYR A 56 -17.99 23.20 -10.26
N LEU A 57 -18.29 22.43 -9.21
CA LEU A 57 -19.65 22.03 -8.84
C LEU A 57 -20.54 23.23 -8.45
N GLU A 58 -19.97 24.34 -7.96
CA GLU A 58 -20.73 25.57 -7.69
C GLU A 58 -21.26 26.24 -8.97
N THR A 59 -20.60 26.03 -10.10
CA THR A 59 -20.91 26.68 -11.38
C THR A 59 -21.37 25.70 -12.47
N ALA A 60 -21.38 24.40 -12.15
CA ALA A 60 -21.72 23.35 -13.08
C ALA A 60 -23.23 23.40 -13.44
N PRO A 61 -23.60 23.31 -14.72
CA PRO A 61 -24.98 23.16 -15.13
C PRO A 61 -25.54 21.82 -14.65
N ASP A 62 -26.79 21.81 -14.20
CA ASP A 62 -27.51 20.60 -13.77
C ASP A 62 -28.04 19.83 -14.99
N GLU A 63 -27.12 19.43 -15.87
CA GLU A 63 -27.39 18.72 -17.11
C GLU A 63 -26.56 17.43 -17.17
N TYR A 64 -27.16 16.36 -17.67
CA TYR A 64 -26.46 15.11 -17.83
C TYR A 64 -25.48 15.17 -19.00
N TYR A 65 -24.27 14.66 -18.78
CA TYR A 65 -23.28 14.47 -19.83
C TYR A 65 -23.74 13.39 -20.81
N GLU A 66 -24.13 13.79 -22.03
CA GLU A 66 -24.41 12.85 -23.14
C GLU A 66 -23.11 12.54 -23.90
N SER A 67 -22.59 11.33 -23.71
CA SER A 67 -21.62 10.74 -24.63
C SER A 67 -22.33 9.70 -25.50
N ALA A 68 -22.14 9.77 -26.81
CA ALA A 68 -22.77 8.90 -27.78
C ALA A 68 -22.26 7.44 -27.65
N ALA A 69 -23.19 6.53 -27.33
CA ALA A 69 -23.29 5.07 -27.61
C ALA A 69 -21.98 4.23 -27.78
N VAL A 70 -21.84 3.01 -27.22
CA VAL A 70 -22.67 1.81 -27.49
C VAL A 70 -22.48 0.71 -26.42
N SER A 71 -23.62 0.32 -25.84
CA SER A 71 -24.17 -0.98 -25.36
C SER A 71 -23.40 -2.02 -24.51
N GLU A 72 -24.07 -2.34 -23.40
CA GLU A 72 -24.04 -3.54 -22.56
C GLU A 72 -24.44 -4.83 -23.31
N GLU A 73 -23.95 -6.01 -22.88
CA GLU A 73 -24.78 -7.00 -22.15
C GLU A 73 -24.01 -8.28 -21.74
N ASN A 74 -24.42 -8.79 -20.57
CA ASN A 74 -24.06 -10.05 -19.91
C ASN A 74 -24.44 -11.31 -20.72
N SER A 75 -23.71 -12.41 -20.55
CA SER A 75 -24.27 -13.69 -20.05
C SER A 75 -23.20 -14.77 -19.86
N VAL A 76 -23.48 -15.60 -18.85
CA VAL A 76 -22.71 -16.74 -18.32
C VAL A 76 -22.89 -17.97 -19.22
N GLU A 77 -21.85 -18.80 -19.38
CA GLU A 77 -21.96 -20.28 -19.29
C GLU A 77 -20.58 -20.96 -19.24
N GLU A 78 -20.46 -21.93 -18.32
CA GLU A 78 -19.41 -22.94 -18.21
C GLU A 78 -19.41 -23.88 -19.44
N ASN A 79 -18.24 -24.29 -19.94
CA ASN A 79 -17.84 -25.71 -19.93
C ASN A 79 -16.39 -25.96 -20.37
N THR A 80 -15.70 -26.73 -19.53
CA THR A 80 -14.78 -27.86 -19.79
C THR A 80 -13.74 -27.85 -20.92
N ASP A 81 -12.56 -28.27 -20.47
CA ASP A 81 -11.57 -29.16 -21.10
C ASP A 81 -10.41 -28.55 -21.89
N THR A 82 -9.29 -28.49 -21.15
CA THR A 82 -7.95 -28.96 -21.53
C THR A 82 -7.35 -28.41 -22.82
N VAL A 83 -6.34 -27.54 -22.69
CA VAL A 83 -5.00 -27.78 -23.26
C VAL A 83 -3.98 -27.02 -22.38
N ASN A 84 -3.00 -27.77 -21.87
CA ASN A 84 -1.71 -27.27 -21.41
C ASN A 84 -1.05 -26.45 -22.53
N GLU A 85 -0.71 -25.20 -22.27
CA GLU A 85 0.47 -24.60 -22.89
C GLU A 85 1.09 -23.59 -21.93
N ASN A 86 2.10 -24.08 -21.21
CA ASN A 86 3.15 -23.26 -20.62
C ASN A 86 3.76 -22.41 -21.74
N ASN A 87 3.34 -21.15 -21.82
CA ASN A 87 4.10 -20.09 -22.44
C ASN A 87 4.08 -18.90 -21.49
N GLU A 88 4.70 -19.10 -20.32
CA GLU A 88 5.31 -17.97 -19.62
C GLU A 88 6.46 -17.50 -20.51
N THR A 89 6.22 -16.44 -21.27
CA THR A 89 7.31 -15.53 -21.66
C THR A 89 8.08 -15.22 -20.38
N GLN A 90 9.26 -15.84 -20.21
CA GLN A 90 10.17 -15.53 -19.12
C GLN A 90 10.61 -14.08 -19.31
N GLU A 91 9.86 -13.17 -18.68
CA GLU A 91 10.27 -11.79 -18.52
C GLU A 91 11.66 -11.78 -17.88
N LYS A 92 12.62 -11.19 -18.59
CA LYS A 92 14.02 -11.22 -18.18
C LYS A 92 14.22 -10.21 -17.04
N VAL A 93 14.66 -10.69 -15.87
CA VAL A 93 15.03 -9.81 -14.75
C VAL A 93 16.30 -9.04 -15.10
N VAL A 94 16.24 -7.72 -15.06
CA VAL A 94 17.35 -6.81 -15.39
C VAL A 94 17.96 -6.10 -14.18
N ASN A 95 17.21 -6.02 -13.08
CA ASN A 95 17.69 -5.43 -11.83
C ASN A 95 16.99 -6.09 -10.65
N THR A 96 17.69 -6.24 -9.53
CA THR A 96 17.13 -6.79 -8.28
C THR A 96 17.59 -5.94 -7.11
N ILE A 97 16.64 -5.42 -6.34
CA ILE A 97 16.90 -4.74 -5.06
C ILE A 97 16.46 -5.67 -3.94
N VAL A 98 17.34 -5.94 -2.97
CA VAL A 98 17.02 -6.80 -1.81
C VAL A 98 16.73 -5.92 -0.61
N VAL A 99 15.52 -6.05 -0.07
CA VAL A 99 15.10 -5.37 1.15
C VAL A 99 15.34 -6.30 2.33
N SER A 100 15.98 -5.79 3.37
CA SER A 100 16.25 -6.56 4.59
C SER A 100 15.11 -6.43 5.57
N SER A 101 14.92 -7.42 6.44
CA SER A 101 13.92 -7.35 7.49
C SER A 101 14.26 -6.23 8.46
N PRO A 102 13.35 -5.29 8.73
CA PRO A 102 13.51 -4.30 9.79
C PRO A 102 13.20 -4.89 11.17
N ILE A 103 12.67 -6.12 11.23
CA ILE A 103 12.06 -6.73 12.41
C ILE A 103 12.67 -8.12 12.64
N THR A 104 13.02 -8.44 13.88
CA THR A 104 13.29 -9.83 14.29
C THR A 104 11.98 -10.49 14.71
N GLY A 105 11.64 -11.63 14.12
CA GLY A 105 10.43 -12.38 14.43
C GLY A 105 9.95 -13.27 13.28
N MET A 106 8.64 -13.51 13.19
CA MET A 106 8.06 -14.42 12.18
C MET A 106 7.67 -13.70 10.89
N ALA A 107 8.39 -13.97 9.80
CA ALA A 107 8.08 -13.47 8.47
C ALA A 107 7.04 -14.32 7.74
N GLY A 108 6.24 -13.67 6.90
CA GLY A 108 5.24 -14.29 6.05
C GLY A 108 4.96 -13.47 4.80
N ASP A 109 4.24 -14.08 3.85
CA ASP A 109 3.75 -13.39 2.67
C ASP A 109 2.74 -12.31 3.08
N ILE A 110 2.76 -11.15 2.42
CA ILE A 110 1.87 -10.04 2.73
C ILE A 110 0.39 -10.41 2.65
N THR A 111 0.03 -11.39 1.84
CA THR A 111 -1.33 -11.97 1.71
C THR A 111 -1.83 -12.66 2.98
N THR A 112 -0.93 -12.98 3.92
CA THR A 112 -1.27 -13.56 5.23
C THR A 112 -1.61 -12.49 6.29
N CYS A 113 -1.47 -11.21 5.94
CA CYS A 113 -1.80 -10.10 6.84
C CYS A 113 -3.29 -10.15 7.25
N PRO A 114 -3.63 -10.02 8.54
CA PRO A 114 -5.03 -10.01 9.00
C PRO A 114 -5.70 -8.65 8.79
N ASP A 115 -5.50 -8.05 7.63
CA ASP A 115 -6.13 -6.82 7.14
C ASP A 115 -6.27 -6.88 5.62
N GLU A 116 -7.48 -6.67 5.10
CA GLU A 116 -7.78 -6.82 3.67
C GLU A 116 -7.02 -5.81 2.80
N GLY A 117 -6.73 -4.61 3.31
CA GLY A 117 -6.01 -3.58 2.57
C GLY A 117 -4.56 -3.97 2.31
N PHE A 118 -3.89 -4.57 3.31
CA PHE A 118 -2.53 -5.08 3.17
C PHE A 118 -2.50 -6.43 2.43
N ALA A 119 -3.35 -7.38 2.80
CA ALA A 119 -3.38 -8.70 2.17
C ALA A 119 -3.76 -8.64 0.69
N GLY A 120 -4.63 -7.71 0.32
CA GLY A 120 -5.00 -7.41 -1.07
C GLY A 120 -3.98 -6.54 -1.81
N LYS A 121 -2.82 -6.24 -1.21
CA LYS A 121 -1.74 -5.41 -1.79
C LYS A 121 -2.18 -4.00 -2.20
N MET A 122 -3.28 -3.50 -1.63
CA MET A 122 -3.86 -2.20 -2.00
C MET A 122 -3.01 -1.02 -1.54
N MET A 123 -2.15 -1.23 -0.54
CA MET A 123 -1.20 -0.24 -0.02
C MET A 123 0.21 -0.41 -0.59
N GLY A 124 0.42 -1.41 -1.43
CA GLY A 124 1.71 -1.83 -1.96
C GLY A 124 1.97 -3.32 -1.70
N ASP A 125 3.14 -3.78 -2.13
CA ASP A 125 3.54 -5.19 -2.06
C ASP A 125 4.84 -5.35 -1.26
N GLY A 126 5.03 -6.52 -0.64
CA GLY A 126 6.11 -6.74 0.31
C GLY A 126 5.94 -8.02 1.11
N ALA A 127 6.21 -7.94 2.41
CA ALA A 127 6.06 -9.03 3.35
C ALA A 127 5.44 -8.54 4.66
N VAL A 128 5.06 -9.47 5.53
CA VAL A 128 4.74 -9.18 6.93
C VAL A 128 5.80 -9.79 7.84
N VAL A 129 6.04 -9.17 8.98
CA VAL A 129 6.83 -9.76 10.07
C VAL A 129 6.09 -9.53 11.38
N THR A 130 5.88 -10.57 12.17
CA THR A 130 5.36 -10.45 13.54
C THR A 130 6.54 -10.32 14.50
N PRO A 131 6.71 -9.17 15.20
CA PRO A 131 7.86 -8.91 16.06
C PRO A 131 7.98 -9.86 17.25
N GLU A 132 9.20 -10.33 17.49
CA GLU A 132 9.62 -11.04 18.70
C GLU A 132 10.71 -10.27 19.47
N ASP A 133 11.40 -9.33 18.81
CA ASP A 133 12.26 -8.34 19.44
C ASP A 133 11.62 -6.95 19.42
N ALA A 134 11.90 -6.16 20.45
CA ALA A 134 11.29 -4.84 20.64
C ALA A 134 11.86 -3.75 19.72
N VAL A 135 13.02 -3.95 19.11
CA VAL A 135 13.69 -2.92 18.31
C VAL A 135 13.39 -3.13 16.82
N ILE A 136 12.94 -2.07 16.17
CA ILE A 136 12.72 -2.02 14.72
C ILE A 136 13.84 -1.19 14.11
N CYS A 137 14.53 -1.76 13.11
CA CYS A 137 15.71 -1.19 12.49
C CYS A 137 15.45 -0.72 11.05
N ALA A 138 16.36 0.08 10.50
CA ALA A 138 16.31 0.47 9.10
C ALA A 138 16.56 -0.75 8.18
N PRO A 139 15.67 -1.03 7.21
CA PRO A 139 15.81 -2.19 6.32
C PRO A 139 16.89 -2.01 5.26
N GLU A 140 17.27 -0.76 4.97
CA GLU A 140 18.28 -0.37 4.00
C GLU A 140 18.88 0.99 4.41
N ASP A 141 19.96 1.41 3.73
CA ASP A 141 20.40 2.80 3.78
C ASP A 141 19.32 3.69 3.13
N GLY A 142 19.04 4.84 3.75
CA GLY A 142 17.97 5.69 3.25
C GLY A 142 17.61 6.86 4.16
N GLU A 143 16.41 7.38 3.94
CA GLU A 143 15.85 8.54 4.62
C GLU A 143 14.47 8.21 5.18
N VAL A 144 14.24 8.58 6.44
CA VAL A 144 12.92 8.55 7.07
C VAL A 144 12.12 9.73 6.54
N LEU A 145 11.19 9.49 5.61
CA LEU A 145 10.40 10.57 5.00
C LEU A 145 9.46 11.21 6.02
N PHE A 146 8.76 10.37 6.79
CA PHE A 146 7.85 10.82 7.84
C PHE A 146 7.58 9.73 8.87
N VAL A 147 7.35 10.16 10.10
CA VAL A 147 6.79 9.36 11.19
C VAL A 147 5.34 9.78 11.39
N PHE A 148 4.41 8.82 11.49
CA PHE A 148 3.01 9.14 11.78
C PHE A 148 2.85 9.72 13.19
N GLU A 149 1.85 10.58 13.40
CA GLU A 149 1.61 11.24 14.70
C GLU A 149 1.43 10.23 15.85
N THR A 150 0.70 9.14 15.59
CA THR A 150 0.50 8.05 16.55
C THR A 150 1.65 7.03 16.54
N LYS A 151 2.77 7.35 15.87
CA LYS A 151 4.05 6.63 15.86
C LYS A 151 4.05 5.20 15.32
N HIS A 152 2.91 4.57 15.10
CA HIS A 152 2.77 3.18 14.67
C HIS A 152 3.37 2.84 13.30
N ALA A 153 3.69 3.83 12.47
CA ALA A 153 4.21 3.62 11.13
C ALA A 153 5.24 4.69 10.73
N LEU A 154 6.10 4.33 9.77
CA LEU A 154 7.07 5.21 9.16
C LEU A 154 7.07 5.06 7.63
N GLY A 155 7.13 6.18 6.93
CA GLY A 155 7.49 6.25 5.52
C GLY A 155 9.01 6.30 5.38
N PHE A 156 9.56 5.48 4.48
CA PHE A 156 11.00 5.32 4.29
C PHE A 156 11.35 5.37 2.80
N GLN A 157 12.39 6.09 2.43
CA GLN A 157 12.93 6.10 1.07
C GLN A 157 14.31 5.47 1.08
N THR A 158 14.48 4.35 0.37
CA THR A 158 15.80 3.70 0.27
C THR A 158 16.70 4.45 -0.71
N GLU A 159 18.02 4.39 -0.50
CA GLU A 159 19.01 4.88 -1.46
C GLU A 159 18.92 4.14 -2.81
N SER A 160 18.46 2.89 -2.82
CA SER A 160 18.19 2.12 -4.04
C SER A 160 16.92 2.57 -4.79
N GLY A 161 16.17 3.54 -4.25
CA GLY A 161 15.03 4.17 -4.94
C GLY A 161 13.67 3.58 -4.61
N LEU A 162 13.54 2.71 -3.60
CA LEU A 162 12.25 2.16 -3.18
C LEU A 162 11.58 3.07 -2.13
N GLY A 163 10.36 3.50 -2.43
CA GLY A 163 9.46 4.10 -1.44
C GLY A 163 8.78 3.01 -0.62
N MET A 164 8.94 3.05 0.69
CA MET A 164 8.52 1.99 1.61
C MET A 164 7.64 2.51 2.75
N LEU A 165 6.80 1.62 3.26
CA LEU A 165 6.02 1.79 4.48
C LEU A 165 6.36 0.66 5.46
N LEU A 166 6.77 1.04 6.67
CA LEU A 166 6.89 0.13 7.81
C LEU A 166 5.69 0.40 8.72
N HIS A 167 4.75 -0.53 8.80
CA HIS A 167 3.54 -0.41 9.61
C HIS A 167 3.55 -1.45 10.72
N ILE A 168 3.53 -1.02 11.98
CA ILE A 168 3.73 -1.92 13.13
C ILE A 168 2.40 -2.31 13.76
N GLY A 169 2.06 -3.60 13.64
CA GLY A 169 0.77 -4.16 14.01
C GLY A 169 -0.38 -3.72 13.11
N ILE A 170 -1.59 -4.17 13.42
CA ILE A 170 -2.83 -3.81 12.73
C ILE A 170 -3.71 -2.99 13.66
N ASP A 171 -4.36 -1.94 13.12
CA ASP A 171 -5.17 -0.96 13.85
C ASP A 171 -4.49 -0.26 15.04
N THR A 172 -3.16 -0.33 15.13
CA THR A 172 -2.35 0.29 16.20
C THR A 172 -2.40 1.81 16.20
N VAL A 173 -2.89 2.42 15.12
CA VAL A 173 -3.23 3.85 15.07
C VAL A 173 -4.18 4.27 16.20
N SER A 174 -5.11 3.39 16.62
CA SER A 174 -6.08 3.68 17.68
C SER A 174 -5.47 3.78 19.07
N LEU A 175 -4.20 3.38 19.23
CA LEU A 175 -3.47 3.41 20.50
C LEU A 175 -2.81 4.77 20.78
N ASN A 176 -2.99 5.75 19.88
CA ASN A 176 -2.55 7.14 20.07
C ASN A 176 -1.06 7.29 20.47
N GLY A 177 -0.20 6.39 19.97
CA GLY A 177 1.24 6.41 20.26
C GLY A 177 1.66 5.72 21.55
N GLU A 178 0.73 5.14 22.31
CA GLU A 178 1.07 4.29 23.46
C GLU A 178 1.71 2.98 22.99
N GLY A 179 2.78 2.56 23.66
CA GLY A 179 3.57 1.39 23.27
C GLY A 179 4.63 1.64 22.19
N PHE A 180 4.81 2.88 21.74
CA PHE A 180 5.81 3.26 20.73
C PHE A 180 6.78 4.34 21.22
N GLU A 181 8.07 4.08 21.08
CA GLU A 181 9.16 5.03 21.29
C GLU A 181 9.96 5.17 19.98
N VAL A 182 10.00 6.38 19.41
CA VAL A 182 10.67 6.63 18.13
C VAL A 182 12.02 7.29 18.36
N PHE A 183 13.06 6.83 17.66
CA PHE A 183 14.44 7.29 17.80
C PHE A 183 14.92 8.20 16.67
N VAL A 184 14.04 8.44 15.68
CA VAL A 184 14.35 9.16 14.45
C VAL A 184 13.35 10.29 14.19
N GLU A 185 13.79 11.28 13.41
CA GLU A 185 12.97 12.42 13.01
C GLU A 185 12.69 12.41 11.49
N ASN A 186 11.69 13.20 11.07
CA ASN A 186 11.38 13.37 9.65
C ASN A 186 12.57 13.99 8.89
N GLY A 187 12.91 13.44 7.73
CA GLY A 187 14.06 13.84 6.93
C GLY A 187 15.41 13.30 7.43
N GLN A 188 15.42 12.47 8.48
CA GLN A 188 16.66 11.90 9.00
C GLN A 188 17.20 10.81 8.08
N LYS A 189 18.48 10.92 7.73
CA LYS A 189 19.22 9.86 7.05
C LYS A 189 19.70 8.82 8.04
N VAL A 190 19.58 7.55 7.67
CA VAL A 190 19.96 6.40 8.49
C VAL A 190 20.68 5.36 7.64
N LYS A 191 21.41 4.47 8.31
CA LYS A 191 22.07 3.32 7.71
C LYS A 191 21.33 2.04 8.04
N LYS A 192 21.44 1.04 7.17
CA LYS A 192 20.85 -0.29 7.38
C LYS A 192 21.23 -0.79 8.78
N GLY A 193 20.22 -1.20 9.55
CA GLY A 193 20.38 -1.70 10.91
C GLY A 193 20.30 -0.63 12.00
N ASP A 194 20.32 0.66 11.67
CA ASP A 194 20.12 1.72 12.66
C ASP A 194 18.74 1.58 13.31
N PRO A 195 18.63 1.75 14.64
CA PRO A 195 17.36 1.65 15.33
C PRO A 195 16.44 2.82 14.95
N LEU A 196 15.24 2.51 14.47
CA LEU A 196 14.22 3.49 14.10
C LEU A 196 13.25 3.75 15.26
N MET A 197 12.83 2.69 15.92
CA MET A 197 11.91 2.74 17.03
C MET A 197 12.03 1.51 17.93
N LYS A 198 11.41 1.62 19.10
CA LYS A 198 11.20 0.53 20.04
C LYS A 198 9.72 0.42 20.37
N ILE A 199 9.27 -0.82 20.49
CA ILE A 199 7.88 -1.15 20.83
C ILE A 199 7.76 -1.88 22.16
N ASP A 200 6.63 -1.67 22.84
CA ASP A 200 6.22 -2.47 23.99
C ASP A 200 5.38 -3.66 23.50
N ILE A 201 6.05 -4.79 23.22
CA ILE A 201 5.40 -6.00 22.72
C ILE A 201 4.26 -6.48 23.65
N PRO A 202 4.46 -6.62 24.98
CA PRO A 202 3.37 -7.00 25.89
C PRO A 202 2.16 -6.09 25.81
N PHE A 203 2.38 -4.76 25.79
CA PHE A 203 1.30 -3.79 25.68
C PHE A 203 0.57 -3.93 24.35
N LEU A 204 1.29 -3.89 23.22
CA LEU A 204 0.68 -3.94 21.90
C LEU A 204 -0.06 -5.26 21.65
N THR A 205 0.49 -6.39 22.11
CA THR A 205 -0.17 -7.70 22.01
C THR A 205 -1.51 -7.73 22.76
N SER A 206 -1.63 -6.96 23.84
CA SER A 206 -2.83 -6.93 24.67
C SER A 206 -3.88 -5.90 24.21
N HIS A 207 -3.48 -4.90 23.42
CA HIS A 207 -4.33 -3.75 23.08
C HIS A 207 -4.59 -3.61 21.57
N ALA A 208 -3.78 -4.24 20.71
CA ALA A 208 -3.99 -4.27 19.26
C ALA A 208 -4.61 -5.60 18.81
N PRO A 209 -5.43 -5.61 17.74
CA PRO A 209 -5.95 -6.85 17.14
C PRO A 209 -4.86 -7.84 16.71
N SER A 210 -3.72 -7.33 16.22
CA SER A 210 -2.59 -8.15 15.79
C SER A 210 -1.30 -7.34 15.79
N LEU A 211 -0.18 -8.00 16.10
CA LEU A 211 1.16 -7.45 15.96
C LEU A 211 1.80 -7.77 14.59
N CYS A 212 1.07 -8.44 13.70
CA CYS A 212 1.49 -8.65 12.32
C CYS A 212 1.81 -7.30 11.67
N SER A 213 3.08 -7.08 11.30
CA SER A 213 3.58 -5.77 10.87
C SER A 213 3.97 -5.81 9.39
N PRO A 214 3.21 -5.14 8.49
CA PRO A 214 3.57 -5.01 7.09
C PRO A 214 4.87 -4.21 6.87
N VAL A 215 5.73 -4.75 6.00
CA VAL A 215 6.94 -4.10 5.47
C VAL A 215 6.83 -4.17 3.95
N LEU A 216 6.53 -3.03 3.31
CA LEU A 216 6.12 -3.03 1.90
C LEU A 216 6.65 -1.83 1.12
N CYS A 217 6.71 -1.99 -0.20
CA CYS A 217 6.96 -0.92 -1.16
C CYS A 217 5.63 -0.31 -1.61
N THR A 218 5.46 1.01 -1.41
CA THR A 218 4.21 1.72 -1.71
C THR A 218 4.10 2.15 -3.16
N GLU A 219 5.23 2.27 -3.86
CA GLU A 219 5.31 2.71 -5.25
C GLU A 219 6.20 1.74 -6.03
N LEU A 220 5.55 0.81 -6.74
CA LEU A 220 6.20 -0.12 -7.66
C LEU A 220 5.80 0.23 -9.09
N GLY A 221 6.77 0.24 -10.00
CA GLY A 221 6.51 0.35 -11.44
C GLY A 221 5.81 -0.90 -11.98
N GLU A 222 5.17 -0.78 -13.14
CA GLU A 222 4.46 -1.90 -13.79
C GLU A 222 5.38 -3.10 -14.05
N ASN A 223 6.67 -2.85 -14.25
CA ASN A 223 7.69 -3.86 -14.47
C ASN A 223 8.47 -4.24 -13.19
N GLN A 224 8.00 -3.84 -12.01
CA GLN A 224 8.61 -4.22 -10.74
C GLN A 224 7.75 -5.26 -10.02
N LYS A 225 8.34 -6.40 -9.69
CA LYS A 225 7.66 -7.51 -9.02
C LYS A 225 8.34 -7.81 -7.69
N VAL A 226 7.54 -7.94 -6.63
CA VAL A 226 8.03 -8.39 -5.33
C VAL A 226 8.12 -9.91 -5.31
N ARG A 227 9.25 -10.42 -4.82
CA ARG A 227 9.49 -11.84 -4.60
C ARG A 227 9.96 -12.05 -3.17
N LEU A 228 9.18 -12.81 -2.41
CA LEU A 228 9.50 -13.16 -1.03
C LEU A 228 10.80 -13.99 -0.98
N LEU A 229 11.70 -13.65 -0.06
CA LEU A 229 12.96 -14.37 0.13
C LEU A 229 12.99 -15.19 1.42
N ALA A 230 12.20 -14.80 2.42
CA ALA A 230 12.16 -15.48 3.72
C ALA A 230 10.73 -15.67 4.24
N THR A 231 10.52 -16.81 4.91
CA THR A 231 9.32 -17.14 5.71
C THR A 231 9.77 -17.82 6.99
N GLY A 232 8.98 -17.72 8.06
CA GLY A 232 9.37 -18.25 9.37
C GLY A 232 10.32 -17.29 10.11
N GLU A 233 11.24 -17.83 10.90
CA GLU A 233 12.10 -16.99 11.75
C GLU A 233 13.10 -16.16 10.93
N VAL A 234 13.11 -14.84 11.16
CA VAL A 234 14.07 -13.90 10.58
C VAL A 234 14.64 -12.98 11.66
N LYS A 235 15.88 -12.54 11.50
CA LYS A 235 16.47 -11.47 12.31
C LYS A 235 16.45 -10.15 11.54
N ALA A 236 16.40 -9.05 12.28
CA ALA A 236 16.62 -7.73 11.71
C ALA A 236 17.96 -7.70 10.95
N GLY A 237 17.91 -7.26 9.69
CA GLY A 237 19.04 -7.24 8.76
C GLY A 237 19.16 -8.45 7.81
N ASP A 238 18.43 -9.54 8.05
CA ASP A 238 18.35 -10.68 7.13
C ASP A 238 17.56 -10.30 5.87
N PRO A 239 17.82 -10.90 4.69
CA PRO A 239 17.01 -10.67 3.50
C PRO A 239 15.54 -11.07 3.71
N LEU A 240 14.60 -10.17 3.42
CA LEU A 240 13.15 -10.41 3.61
C LEU A 240 12.44 -10.65 2.28
N PHE A 241 12.57 -9.70 1.35
CA PHE A 241 12.05 -9.81 -0.01
C PHE A 241 12.95 -9.10 -1.01
N ALA A 242 12.78 -9.42 -2.29
CA ALA A 242 13.43 -8.75 -3.41
C ALA A 242 12.38 -8.01 -4.26
N VAL A 243 12.79 -6.89 -4.85
CA VAL A 243 12.06 -6.21 -5.92
C VAL A 243 12.84 -6.44 -7.22
N ASP A 244 12.29 -7.27 -8.09
CA ASP A 244 12.85 -7.58 -9.40
C ASP A 244 12.25 -6.63 -10.43
N THR A 245 13.10 -5.96 -11.22
CA THR A 245 12.69 -5.19 -12.40
C THR A 245 12.84 -6.07 -13.62
N VAL A 246 11.78 -6.17 -14.43
CA VAL A 246 11.74 -6.99 -15.64
C VAL A 246 11.73 -6.15 -16.91
N GLU A 247 12.22 -6.75 -18.00
CA GLU A 247 12.24 -6.21 -19.37
C GLU A 247 10.90 -6.40 -20.11
#